data_AF-A0A6I2R557-F1
#
_entry.id   AF-A0A6I2R557-F1
#
_cell.length_a   1.000
_cell.length_b   1.000
_cell.length_c   1.000
_cell.angle_alpha   90.00
_cell.angle_beta   90.00
_cell.angle_gamma   90.00
#
_symmetry.space_group_name_H-M   'P 1'
#
loop_
_entity.id
_entity.type
_entity.pdbx_description
1 polymer ?
#
loop_
_entity_poly.entity_id
_entity_poly.type
_entity_poly.pdbx_seq_one_letter_code
_entity_poly.pdbx_strand_id
1 'polypeptide(L)'
;MTLSEYSVISRAVEHYGVNSQINMLFEEMSELQKELCKHLRGQTDVKHIAEEIADVEIMLAQIKCIFKCSCEVRNWQKQKVNRLSDRLDQEEGAGS
;
A
#
# COMPACT_ATOMS: atom_id res chain seq x y z
N MET A 1 -1.66 0.58 12.59
CA MET A 1 -2.62 -0.45 13.04
C MET A 1 -2.43 -0.74 14.52
N THR A 2 -3.53 -0.85 15.23
CA THR A 2 -3.62 -1.31 16.61
C THR A 2 -3.44 -2.83 16.70
N LEU A 3 -3.20 -3.36 17.91
CA LEU A 3 -3.12 -4.81 18.13
C LEU A 3 -4.45 -5.51 17.81
N SER A 4 -5.59 -4.87 18.08
CA SER A 4 -6.92 -5.41 17.78
C SER A 4 -7.17 -5.51 16.27
N GLU A 5 -6.79 -4.49 15.50
CA GLU A 5 -6.88 -4.54 14.03
C GLU A 5 -6.01 -5.66 13.46
N TYR A 6 -4.79 -5.83 13.99
CA TYR A 6 -3.89 -6.89 13.55
C TYR A 6 -4.47 -8.29 13.80
N SER A 7 -5.14 -8.50 14.94
CA SER A 7 -5.82 -9.78 15.23
C SER A 7 -6.91 -10.10 14.21
N VAL A 8 -7.69 -9.11 13.78
CA VAL A 8 -8.73 -9.30 12.75
C VAL A 8 -8.10 -9.67 11.40
N ILE A 9 -7.03 -8.98 11.02
CA ILE A 9 -6.26 -9.23 9.80
C ILE A 9 -5.69 -10.66 9.78
N SER A 10 -5.07 -11.10 10.88
CA SER A 10 -4.57 -12.48 10.97
C SER A 10 -5.71 -13.50 10.85
N ARG A 11 -6.85 -13.24 11.50
CA ARG A 11 -8.03 -14.12 11.40
C ARG A 11 -8.61 -14.19 9.99
N ALA A 12 -8.58 -13.08 9.25
CA ALA A 12 -9.02 -13.07 7.85
C ALA A 12 -8.12 -13.95 6.96
N VAL A 13 -6.80 -13.90 7.16
CA VAL A 13 -5.85 -14.76 6.46
C VAL A 13 -6.11 -16.24 6.77
N GLU A 14 -6.34 -16.58 8.04
CA GLU A 14 -6.65 -17.95 8.47
C GLU A 14 -7.96 -18.47 7.89
N HIS A 15 -8.98 -17.60 7.79
CA HIS A 15 -10.32 -17.99 7.33
C HIS A 15 -10.41 -18.15 5.82
N TYR A 16 -9.93 -17.17 5.04
CA TYR A 16 -10.09 -17.16 3.58
C TYR A 16 -8.92 -17.82 2.84
N GLY A 17 -7.76 -17.97 3.49
CA GLY A 17 -6.58 -18.60 2.92
C GLY A 17 -5.77 -17.69 1.99
N VAL A 18 -4.52 -18.12 1.74
CA VAL A 18 -3.48 -17.30 1.09
C VAL A 18 -3.87 -16.84 -0.31
N ASN A 19 -4.33 -17.75 -1.18
CA ASN A 19 -4.64 -17.41 -2.57
C ASN A 19 -5.79 -16.42 -2.67
N SER A 20 -6.80 -16.53 -1.80
CA SER A 20 -7.93 -15.59 -1.77
C SER A 20 -7.44 -14.18 -1.43
N GLN A 21 -6.53 -14.04 -0.47
CA GLN A 21 -6.02 -12.72 -0.08
C GLN A 21 -5.09 -12.11 -1.14
N ILE A 22 -4.36 -12.94 -1.89
CA ILE A 22 -3.56 -12.46 -3.03
C ILE A 22 -4.47 -11.93 -4.14
N ASN A 23 -5.53 -12.67 -4.47
CA ASN A 23 -6.50 -12.22 -5.48
C ASN A 23 -7.19 -10.91 -5.04
N MET A 24 -7.61 -10.84 -3.78
CA MET A 24 -8.22 -9.63 -3.22
C MET A 24 -7.26 -8.43 -3.29
N LEU A 25 -5.96 -8.60 -3.00
CA LEU A 25 -4.98 -7.52 -3.19
C LEU A 25 -4.95 -7.00 -4.64
N PHE A 26 -5.06 -7.90 -5.63
CA PHE A 26 -5.08 -7.49 -7.04
C PHE A 26 -6.34 -6.71 -7.40
N GLU A 27 -7.49 -7.08 -6.82
CA GLU A 27 -8.75 -6.37 -6.99
C GLU A 27 -8.64 -4.94 -6.43
N GLU A 28 -8.22 -4.78 -5.16
CA GLU A 28 -8.10 -3.44 -4.53
C GLU A 28 -7.05 -2.56 -5.23
N MET A 29 -5.93 -3.15 -5.69
CA MET A 29 -4.95 -2.40 -6.48
C MET A 29 -5.53 -1.91 -7.82
N SER A 30 -6.43 -2.68 -8.42
CA SER A 30 -7.07 -2.33 -9.69
C SER A 30 -8.12 -1.22 -9.52
N GLU A 31 -8.86 -1.23 -8.41
CA GLU A 31 -9.82 -0.17 -8.08
C GLU A 31 -9.11 1.15 -7.74
N LEU A 32 -8.06 1.12 -6.92
CA LEU A 32 -7.20 2.31 -6.71
C LEU A 32 -6.62 2.83 -8.03
N GLN A 33 -6.12 1.95 -8.90
CA GLN A 33 -5.64 2.35 -10.23
C GLN A 33 -6.73 3.03 -11.05
N LYS A 34 -7.96 2.52 -11.02
CA LYS A 34 -9.10 3.09 -11.74
C LYS A 34 -9.44 4.49 -11.25
N GLU A 35 -9.45 4.73 -9.95
CA GLU A 35 -9.73 6.07 -9.39
C GLU A 35 -8.63 7.07 -9.70
N LEU A 36 -7.36 6.66 -9.64
CA LEU A 36 -6.24 7.51 -10.09
C LEU A 36 -6.33 7.82 -11.59
N CYS A 37 -6.77 6.86 -12.42
CA CYS A 37 -7.01 7.11 -13.84
C CYS A 37 -8.14 8.13 -14.07
N LYS A 38 -9.19 8.16 -13.23
CA LYS A 38 -10.23 9.20 -13.30
C LYS A 38 -9.67 10.57 -12.89
N HIS A 39 -8.86 10.63 -11.84
CA HIS A 39 -8.17 11.85 -11.42
C HIS A 39 -7.35 12.46 -12.56
N LEU A 40 -6.56 11.65 -13.28
CA LEU A 40 -5.77 12.10 -14.44
C LEU A 40 -6.63 12.63 -15.61
N ARG A 41 -7.93 12.29 -15.67
CA ARG A 41 -8.89 12.83 -16.64
C ARG A 41 -9.70 14.02 -16.10
N GLY A 42 -9.30 14.58 -14.96
CA GLY A 42 -9.97 15.71 -14.31
C GLY A 42 -11.23 15.33 -13.52
N GLN A 43 -11.50 14.03 -13.32
CA GLN A 43 -12.66 13.52 -12.57
C GLN A 43 -12.22 13.03 -11.19
N THR A 44 -11.79 13.96 -10.34
CA THR A 44 -11.24 13.60 -9.02
C THR A 44 -12.34 13.42 -7.99
N ASP A 45 -12.35 12.25 -7.36
CA ASP A 45 -13.08 12.02 -6.12
C ASP A 45 -12.09 11.64 -5.01
N VAL A 46 -11.76 12.60 -4.15
CA VAL A 46 -10.77 12.39 -3.08
C VAL A 46 -11.27 11.40 -2.03
N LYS A 47 -12.59 11.34 -1.80
CA LYS A 47 -13.15 10.41 -0.81
C LYS A 47 -13.00 8.98 -1.28
N HIS A 48 -13.34 8.74 -2.54
CA HIS A 48 -13.23 7.42 -3.15
C HIS A 48 -11.76 7.00 -3.24
N ILE A 49 -10.84 7.90 -3.65
CA ILE A 49 -9.39 7.60 -3.62
C ILE A 49 -8.91 7.24 -2.20
N ALA A 50 -9.38 7.95 -1.16
CA ALA A 50 -8.97 7.66 0.21
C ALA A 50 -9.46 6.29 0.70
N GLU A 51 -10.67 5.89 0.30
CA GLU A 51 -11.23 4.56 0.55
C GLU A 51 -10.38 3.47 -0.11
N GLU A 52 -10.12 3.58 -1.41
CA GLU A 52 -9.32 2.61 -2.15
C GLU A 52 -7.86 2.51 -1.65
N ILE A 53 -7.29 3.63 -1.17
CA ILE A 53 -5.98 3.60 -0.49
C ILE A 53 -6.06 2.79 0.81
N ALA A 54 -7.11 2.99 1.61
CA ALA A 54 -7.28 2.26 2.87
C ALA A 54 -7.45 0.75 2.62
N ASP A 55 -8.21 0.37 1.59
CA ASP A 55 -8.41 -1.03 1.21
C ASP A 55 -7.09 -1.68 0.78
N VAL A 56 -6.29 -0.99 -0.06
CA VAL A 56 -4.94 -1.45 -0.42
C VAL A 56 -4.02 -1.54 0.80
N GLU A 57 -4.07 -0.60 1.75
CA GLU A 57 -3.26 -0.66 2.97
C GLU A 57 -3.60 -1.87 3.85
N ILE A 58 -4.89 -2.20 3.99
CA ILE A 58 -5.39 -3.37 4.72
C ILE A 58 -4.91 -4.65 4.02
N MET A 59 -5.06 -4.73 2.71
CA MET A 59 -4.64 -5.92 1.95
C MET A 59 -3.13 -6.11 1.99
N LEU A 60 -2.34 -5.02 1.92
CA LEU A 60 -0.90 -5.09 2.13
C LEU A 60 -0.54 -5.56 3.55
N ALA A 61 -1.32 -5.22 4.57
CA ALA A 61 -1.11 -5.71 5.92
C ALA A 61 -1.37 -7.24 6.02
N GLN A 62 -2.40 -7.74 5.35
CA GLN A 62 -2.68 -9.18 5.26
C GLN A 62 -1.56 -9.93 4.51
N ILE A 63 -1.08 -9.39 3.39
CA ILE A 63 0.05 -9.99 2.65
C ILE A 63 1.33 -10.01 3.49
N LYS A 64 1.64 -8.93 4.22
CA LYS A 64 2.78 -8.93 5.16
C LYS A 64 2.63 -9.99 6.25
N CYS A 65 1.40 -10.24 6.72
CA CYS A 65 1.11 -11.30 7.69
C CYS A 65 1.36 -12.69 7.10
N ILE A 66 0.88 -12.95 5.87
CA ILE A 66 1.08 -14.21 5.14
C ILE A 66 2.56 -14.55 4.99
N PHE A 67 3.37 -13.58 4.53
CA PHE A 67 4.79 -13.79 4.27
C PHE A 67 5.70 -13.48 5.46
N LYS A 68 5.13 -13.06 6.60
CA LYS A 68 5.86 -12.68 7.83
C LYS A 68 6.99 -11.67 7.59
N CYS A 69 6.79 -10.73 6.66
CA CYS A 69 7.85 -9.87 6.13
C CYS A 69 7.73 -8.38 6.52
N SER A 70 6.98 -8.08 7.59
CA SER A 70 6.72 -6.70 8.03
C SER A 70 7.99 -5.91 8.34
N CYS A 71 9.00 -6.55 8.93
CA CYS A 71 10.28 -5.93 9.29
C CYS A 71 11.11 -5.62 8.04
N GLU A 72 11.16 -6.56 7.11
CA GLU A 72 11.86 -6.48 5.83
C GLU A 72 11.27 -5.36 4.98
N VAL A 73 9.94 -5.29 4.89
CA VAL A 73 9.24 -4.22 4.17
C VAL A 73 9.60 -2.85 4.77
N ARG A 74 9.60 -2.71 6.10
CA ARG A 74 9.97 -1.46 6.78
C ARG A 74 11.41 -1.05 6.48
N ASN A 75 12.35 -2.00 6.49
CA ASN A 75 13.75 -1.75 6.15
C ASN A 75 13.90 -1.27 4.71
N TRP A 76 13.20 -1.93 3.77
CA TRP A 76 13.18 -1.52 2.37
C TRP A 76 12.56 -0.14 2.16
N GLN A 77 11.46 0.18 2.85
CA GLN A 77 10.86 1.52 2.81
C GLN A 77 11.87 2.59 3.24
N LYS A 78 12.55 2.39 4.36
CA LYS A 78 13.56 3.34 4.87
C LYS A 78 14.68 3.58 3.85
N GLN A 79 15.23 2.51 3.27
CA GLN A 79 16.27 2.63 2.24
C GLN A 79 15.77 3.33 0.98
N LYS A 80 14.55 3.01 0.52
CA LYS A 80 13.96 3.63 -0.68
C LYS A 80 13.68 5.11 -0.48
N VAL A 81 13.17 5.51 0.69
CA VAL A 81 12.93 6.92 1.03
C VAL A 81 14.24 7.69 1.09
N ASN A 82 15.28 7.15 1.73
CA ASN A 82 16.60 7.79 1.75
C ASN A 82 17.14 8.01 0.32
N ARG A 83 17.08 6.98 -0.54
CA ARG A 83 17.46 7.12 -1.96
C ARG A 83 16.62 8.12 -2.75
N LEU A 84 15.36 8.35 -2.35
CA LEU A 84 14.54 9.39 -2.95
C LEU A 84 15.01 10.76 -2.47
N SER A 85 15.29 10.93 -1.18
CA SER A 85 15.85 12.16 -0.61
C SER A 85 17.15 12.55 -1.32
N ASP A 86 18.09 11.61 -1.43
CA ASP A 86 19.40 11.89 -2.06
C ASP A 86 19.26 12.35 -3.52
N ARG A 87 18.26 11.83 -4.25
CA ARG A 87 17.99 12.25 -5.64
C ARG A 87 17.39 13.65 -5.72
N LEU A 88 16.45 13.97 -4.82
CA LEU A 88 15.85 15.30 -4.76
C LEU A 88 16.91 16.35 -4.39
N ASP A 89 17.78 16.07 -3.42
CA ASP A 89 18.88 16.98 -3.02
C ASP A 89 19.84 17.25 -4.18
N GLN A 90 20.12 16.24 -5.02
CA GLN A 90 20.94 16.40 -6.22
C GLN A 90 20.24 17.22 -7.31
N GLU A 91 18.95 17.00 -7.54
CA GLU A 91 18.16 17.75 -8.52
C GLU A 91 18.00 19.23 -8.12
N GLU A 92 17.78 19.52 -6.82
CA GLU A 92 17.69 20.88 -6.29
C GLU A 92 19.06 21.59 -6.30
N GLY A 93 20.13 20.88 -5.94
CA GLY A 93 21.50 21.41 -5.97
C GLY A 93 22.07 21.60 -7.38
N ALA A 94 21.61 20.84 -8.38
CA ALA A 94 22.00 20.99 -9.78
C ALA A 94 21.23 22.08 -10.53
N GLY A 95 20.13 22.57 -9.95
CA GLY A 95 19.35 23.71 -10.46
C GLY A 95 19.76 25.07 -9.87
N SER A 96 20.78 25.09 -9.01
CA SER A 96 21.36 26.29 -8.36
C SER A 96 22.68 26.70 -9.03
#